data_AF-A0A943EHN6-F1
#
_entry.id   AF-A0A943EHN6-F1
#
_cell.length_a   1.000
_cell.length_b   1.000
_cell.length_c   1.000
_cell.angle_alpha   90.00
_cell.angle_beta   90.00
_cell.angle_gamma   90.00
#
_symmetry.space_group_name_H-M   'P 1'
#
loop_
_entity.id
_entity.type
_entity.pdbx_description
1 polymer ?
#
loop_
_entity_poly.entity_id
_entity_poly.type
_entity_poly.pdbx_seq_one_letter_code
_entity_poly.pdbx_strand_id
1 'polypeptide(L)'
;MENSCYKLFNLNFDNFSELINKYEPDIDQEHLFIIYNLIQNNRYALDDSHYNDVLYNYISEKTSITTCLKIKSFFTDYFKLGLKV
;
A
#
# COMPACT_ATOMS: atom_id res chain seq x y z
N MET A 1 -16.78 -11.88 -2.57
CA MET A 1 -16.16 -10.66 -2.03
C MET A 1 -15.53 -9.95 -3.21
N GLU A 2 -16.00 -8.74 -3.55
CA GLU A 2 -15.22 -7.87 -4.45
C GLU A 2 -13.83 -7.74 -3.83
N ASN A 3 -12.79 -8.14 -4.55
CA ASN A 3 -11.41 -8.07 -4.06
C ASN A 3 -11.11 -6.59 -3.80
N SER A 4 -11.07 -6.19 -2.53
CA SER A 4 -10.95 -4.80 -2.09
C SER A 4 -9.76 -4.10 -2.75
N CYS A 5 -8.69 -4.85 -3.03
CA CYS A 5 -7.47 -4.38 -3.70
C CYS A 5 -7.70 -3.90 -5.14
N TYR A 6 -8.70 -4.41 -5.87
CA TYR A 6 -9.04 -3.89 -7.19
C TYR A 6 -9.50 -2.43 -7.15
N LYS A 7 -10.12 -2.00 -6.04
CA LYS A 7 -10.49 -0.59 -5.86
C LYS A 7 -9.25 0.29 -5.76
N LEU A 8 -8.18 -0.22 -5.16
CA LEU A 8 -6.86 0.44 -5.04
C LEU A 8 -6.20 0.64 -6.40
N PHE A 9 -6.23 -0.38 -7.27
CA PHE A 9 -5.62 -0.30 -8.60
C PHE A 9 -6.31 0.68 -9.55
N ASN A 10 -7.59 0.98 -9.28
CA ASN A 10 -8.37 1.91 -10.07
C ASN A 10 -8.30 3.36 -9.57
N LEU A 11 -7.60 3.61 -8.44
CA LEU A 11 -7.36 4.98 -7.98
C LEU A 11 -6.26 5.61 -8.84
N ASN A 12 -6.48 6.87 -9.23
CA ASN A 12 -5.38 7.73 -9.65
C ASN A 12 -4.57 8.17 -8.41
N PHE A 13 -3.42 8.81 -8.64
CA PHE A 13 -2.54 9.21 -7.55
C PHE A 13 -3.22 10.16 -6.54
N ASP A 14 -4.01 11.12 -7.02
CA ASP A 14 -4.67 12.10 -6.14
C ASP A 14 -5.65 11.41 -5.18
N ASN A 15 -6.53 10.54 -5.70
CA ASN A 15 -7.47 9.79 -4.88
C ASN A 15 -6.76 8.80 -3.93
N PHE A 16 -5.64 8.22 -4.37
CA PHE A 16 -4.81 7.37 -3.53
C PHE A 16 -4.20 8.17 -2.36
N SER A 17 -3.64 9.33 -2.66
CA SER A 17 -3.03 10.23 -1.68
C SER A 17 -4.06 10.71 -0.65
N GLU A 18 -5.25 11.15 -1.10
CA GLU A 18 -6.34 11.54 -0.20
C GLU A 18 -6.78 10.38 0.69
N LEU A 19 -6.90 9.17 0.12
CA LEU A 19 -7.29 7.99 0.87
C LEU A 19 -6.26 7.67 1.96
N ILE A 20 -4.97 7.61 1.63
CA ILE A 20 -3.94 7.28 2.62
C ILE A 20 -3.86 8.36 3.69
N ASN A 21 -3.86 9.64 3.32
CA ASN A 21 -3.79 10.74 4.29
C ASN A 21 -4.98 10.77 5.27
N LYS A 22 -6.14 10.22 4.88
CA LYS A 22 -7.28 10.08 5.79
C LYS A 22 -7.07 9.01 6.87
N TYR A 23 -6.26 7.98 6.59
CA TYR A 23 -6.02 6.85 7.49
C TYR A 23 -4.70 6.97 8.25
N GLU A 24 -3.64 7.33 7.55
CA GLU A 24 -2.27 7.44 8.05
C GLU A 24 -1.73 8.83 7.71
N PRO A 25 -2.11 9.86 8.49
CA PRO A 25 -1.60 11.21 8.28
C PRO A 25 -0.07 11.24 8.43
N ASP A 26 0.56 12.24 7.79
CA ASP A 26 2.00 12.48 7.83
C ASP A 26 2.87 11.44 7.08
N ILE A 27 2.40 10.95 5.93
CA ILE A 27 3.29 10.39 4.92
C ILE A 27 3.52 11.48 3.89
N ASP A 28 4.79 11.79 3.60
CA ASP A 28 5.11 12.81 2.61
C ASP A 28 4.67 12.40 1.20
N GLN A 29 4.47 13.42 0.35
CA GLN A 29 3.93 13.26 -0.99
C GLN A 29 4.87 12.47 -1.91
N GLU A 30 6.19 12.57 -1.71
CA GLU A 30 7.18 11.83 -2.49
C GLU A 30 7.10 10.33 -2.21
N HIS A 31 7.05 9.95 -0.93
CA HIS A 31 6.84 8.58 -0.50
C HIS A 31 5.49 8.05 -0.97
N LEU A 32 4.40 8.82 -0.86
CA LEU A 32 3.09 8.42 -1.39
C LEU A 32 3.18 8.12 -2.89
N PHE A 33 3.91 8.92 -3.65
CA PHE A 33 4.09 8.70 -5.10
C PHE A 33 4.89 7.44 -5.39
N ILE A 34 5.97 7.19 -4.65
CA ILE A 34 6.77 5.97 -4.75
C ILE A 34 5.90 4.74 -4.45
N ILE A 35 5.15 4.77 -3.34
CA ILE A 35 4.27 3.68 -2.92
C ILE A 35 3.18 3.42 -3.95
N TYR A 36 2.52 4.47 -4.44
CA TYR A 36 1.52 4.38 -5.50
C TYR A 36 2.07 3.65 -6.73
N ASN A 37 3.25 4.05 -7.21
CA ASN A 37 3.88 3.43 -8.38
C ASN A 37 4.27 1.97 -8.10
N LEU A 38 4.78 1.65 -6.92
CA LEU A 38 5.10 0.27 -6.55
C LEU A 38 3.86 -0.61 -6.56
N ILE A 39 2.74 -0.15 -5.99
CA ILE A 39 1.47 -0.88 -6.00
C ILE A 39 0.96 -1.09 -7.43
N GLN A 40 0.95 -0.02 -8.24
CA GLN A 40 0.45 -0.08 -9.61
C GLN A 40 1.26 -1.03 -10.49
N ASN A 41 2.57 -1.13 -10.24
CA ASN A 41 3.46 -2.04 -10.97
C ASN A 41 3.47 -3.47 -10.42
N ASN A 42 3.02 -3.68 -9.18
CA ASN A 42 3.04 -4.98 -8.51
C ASN A 42 1.63 -5.42 -8.12
N ARG A 43 0.66 -5.31 -9.04
CA ARG A 43 -0.76 -5.59 -8.75
C ARG A 43 -0.99 -7.00 -8.20
N TYR A 44 -0.26 -7.99 -8.70
CA TYR A 44 -0.34 -9.37 -8.21
C TYR A 44 0.17 -9.53 -6.77
N ALA A 45 1.05 -8.64 -6.31
CA ALA A 45 1.65 -8.73 -4.99
C ALA A 45 0.68 -8.41 -3.84
N LEU A 46 -0.46 -7.76 -4.13
CA LEU A 46 -1.53 -7.51 -3.17
C LEU A 46 -2.67 -8.54 -3.25
N ASP A 47 -2.66 -9.45 -4.22
CA ASP A 47 -3.70 -10.48 -4.39
C ASP A 47 -3.25 -11.82 -3.76
N ASP A 48 -1.95 -12.11 -3.82
CA ASP A 48 -1.35 -13.27 -3.18
C ASP A 48 -0.44 -12.86 -2.02
N SER A 49 -0.85 -13.30 -0.82
CA SER A 49 -0.16 -13.06 0.45
C SER A 49 1.32 -13.44 0.44
N HIS A 50 1.76 -14.39 -0.39
CA HIS A 50 3.16 -14.79 -0.50
C HIS A 50 4.07 -13.65 -1.00
N TYR A 51 3.51 -12.71 -1.76
CA TYR A 51 4.25 -11.58 -2.34
C TYR A 51 4.13 -10.29 -1.51
N ASN A 52 3.28 -10.27 -0.48
CA ASN A 52 3.11 -9.11 0.40
C ASN A 52 4.45 -8.70 1.03
N ASP A 53 5.22 -9.66 1.54
CA ASP A 53 6.53 -9.39 2.17
C ASP A 53 7.52 -8.78 1.19
N VAL A 54 7.52 -9.23 -0.06
CA VAL A 54 8.37 -8.67 -1.12
C VAL A 54 7.99 -7.22 -1.40
N LEU A 55 6.70 -6.91 -1.49
CA LEU A 55 6.21 -5.54 -1.67
C LEU A 55 6.60 -4.64 -0.48
N TYR A 56 6.46 -5.12 0.76
CA TYR A 56 6.83 -4.36 1.94
C TYR A 56 8.34 -4.10 2.03
N ASN A 57 9.17 -5.07 1.63
CA ASN A 57 10.61 -4.88 1.56
C ASN A 57 10.96 -3.77 0.54
N TYR A 58 10.36 -3.79 -0.65
CA TYR A 58 10.56 -2.74 -1.65
C TYR A 58 10.12 -1.36 -1.17
N ILE A 59 8.97 -1.26 -0.50
CA ILE A 59 8.50 0.01 0.07
C ILE A 59 9.49 0.51 1.14
N SER A 60 9.96 -0.39 2.02
CA SER A 60 10.92 -0.03 3.07
C SER A 60 12.26 0.45 2.50
N GLU A 61 12.74 -0.16 1.41
CA GLU A 61 13.99 0.25 0.74
C GLU A 61 13.89 1.60 0.04
N LYS A 62 12.70 1.95 -0.47
CA LYS A 62 12.48 3.15 -1.31
C LYS A 62 11.90 4.34 -0.55
N THR A 63 11.45 4.15 0.68
CA THR A 63 10.86 5.20 1.52
C THR A 63 11.58 5.27 2.87
N SER A 64 10.95 4.74 3.92
CA SER A 64 11.55 4.54 5.24
C SER A 64 10.85 3.39 5.96
N ILE A 65 11.48 2.86 7.02
CA ILE A 65 10.85 1.84 7.88
C ILE A 65 9.55 2.38 8.50
N THR A 66 9.56 3.63 8.97
CA THR A 66 8.38 4.29 9.55
C THR A 66 7.24 4.38 8.55
N THR A 67 7.53 4.82 7.32
CA THR A 67 6.55 4.90 6.23
C THR A 67 6.00 3.52 5.87
N CYS A 68 6.87 2.51 5.78
CA CYS A 68 6.48 1.14 5.48
C CYS A 68 5.51 0.58 6.53
N LEU A 69 5.76 0.84 7.83
CA LEU A 69 4.88 0.41 8.91
C LEU A 69 3.48 1.05 8.83
N LYS A 70 3.40 2.35 8.56
CA LYS A 70 2.11 3.04 8.34
C LYS A 70 1.34 2.44 7.16
N ILE A 71 2.02 2.20 6.05
CA ILE A 71 1.40 1.59 4.86
C ILE A 71 0.94 0.14 5.12
N LYS A 72 1.73 -0.62 5.88
CA LYS A 72 1.37 -1.98 6.30
C LYS A 72 0.11 -1.99 7.17
N SER A 73 0.00 -1.05 8.11
CA SER A 73 -1.20 -0.80 8.91
C SER A 73 -2.40 -0.53 8.01
N PHE A 74 -2.29 0.44 7.10
CA PHE A 74 -3.33 0.78 6.13
C PHE A 74 -3.81 -0.42 5.30
N PHE A 75 -2.90 -1.21 4.72
CA PHE A 75 -3.30 -2.38 3.92
C PHE A 75 -3.94 -3.49 4.76
N THR A 76 -3.44 -3.71 5.97
CA THR A 76 -3.98 -4.74 6.87
C THR A 76 -5.37 -4.35 7.35
N ASP A 77 -5.56 -3.10 7.79
CA ASP A 77 -6.79 -2.66 8.44
C ASP A 77 -7.89 -2.27 7.44
N TYR A 78 -7.53 -1.58 6.35
CA TYR A 78 -8.49 -1.11 5.36
C TYR A 78 -8.86 -2.19 4.35
N PHE A 79 -7.88 -2.90 3.81
CA PHE A 79 -8.12 -3.91 2.77
C PHE A 79 -8.34 -5.31 3.34
N LYS A 80 -8.14 -5.49 4.66
CA LYS A 80 -8.16 -6.80 5.33
C LYS A 80 -7.23 -7.78 4.64
N LEU A 81 -6.10 -7.28 4.13
CA LEU A 81 -5.06 -8.10 3.56
C LEU A 81 -4.43 -8.88 4.70
N GLY A 82 -4.89 -10.11 4.85
CA GLY A 82 -4.36 -11.04 5.83
C GLY A 82 -2.93 -11.38 5.46
N LEU A 83 -1.97 -10.75 6.14
CA LEU A 83 -0.76 -11.46 6.49
C LEU A 83 -1.23 -12.60 7.39
N LYS A 84 -1.25 -13.83 6.86
CA LYS A 84 -1.25 -15.00 7.75
C LYS A 84 0.05 -14.91 8.53
N VAL A 85 -0.06 -14.39 9.75
CA VAL A 85 0.96 -14.62 10.79
C VAL A 85 0.98 -16.11 11.08
#